data_AF-A0A0B8QK70-F1
#
_entry.id   AF-A0A0B8QK70-F1
#
_cell.length_a   1.000
_cell.length_b   1.000
_cell.length_c   1.000
_cell.angle_alpha   90.00
_cell.angle_beta   90.00
_cell.angle_gamma   90.00
#
_symmetry.space_group_name_H-M   'P 1'
#
loop_
_entity.id
_entity.type
_entity.pdbx_description
1 polymer ?
#
loop_
_entity_poly.entity_id
_entity_poly.type
_entity_poly.pdbx_seq_one_letter_code
_entity_poly.pdbx_strand_id
1 'polypeptide(L)'
;MSENLKTIKELADELGVSKQTIRNKIDKDFREKFVQTIKIKGNNTLVINNAGYSLLKKTLQNDTAQTAKTLQNDTAQTKLICFLEEQLDKKEQQLSVKDKQLENKDTQISQMQNLLDQQQRLALQDKKLLEEYKAEINDLKALKMPPEETECKHLDNQYKDEVNALKEKLENLQEQIKDQKRIEEQEKPRKWWGLWRK
;
A
#
# COMPACT_ATOMS: atom_id res chain seq x y z
N MET A 1 70.26 -45.69 -30.84
CA MET A 1 69.00 -45.16 -30.28
C MET A 1 67.93 -45.30 -31.35
N SER A 2 66.93 -46.13 -31.15
CA SER A 2 65.86 -46.38 -32.13
C SER A 2 64.93 -45.17 -32.18
N GLU A 3 64.84 -44.48 -33.31
CA GLU A 3 63.82 -43.45 -33.50
C GLU A 3 62.45 -44.14 -33.53
N ASN A 4 61.67 -43.97 -32.46
CA ASN A 4 60.32 -44.53 -32.39
C ASN A 4 59.39 -43.63 -33.21
N LEU A 5 59.08 -44.07 -34.43
CA LEU A 5 58.25 -43.35 -35.40
C LEU A 5 56.83 -43.89 -35.35
N LYS A 6 55.84 -42.99 -35.21
CA LYS A 6 54.42 -43.36 -35.14
C LYS A 6 53.65 -42.83 -36.34
N THR A 7 52.73 -43.62 -36.86
CA THR A 7 51.83 -43.19 -37.93
C THR A 7 50.73 -42.28 -37.38
N ILE A 8 50.16 -41.42 -38.24
CA ILE A 8 49.01 -40.57 -37.87
C ILE A 8 47.84 -41.39 -37.30
N LYS A 9 47.67 -42.64 -37.75
CA LYS A 9 46.64 -43.54 -37.22
C LYS A 9 46.93 -43.93 -35.77
N GLU A 10 48.13 -44.41 -35.47
CA GLU A 10 48.50 -44.80 -34.10
C GLU A 10 48.44 -43.60 -33.15
N LEU A 11 48.83 -42.42 -33.63
CA LEU A 11 48.71 -41.19 -32.84
C LEU A 11 47.26 -40.81 -32.55
N ALA A 12 46.37 -40.98 -33.51
CA ALA A 12 44.94 -40.71 -33.34
C ALA A 12 44.34 -41.67 -32.30
N ASP A 13 44.69 -42.95 -32.41
CA ASP A 13 44.21 -44.00 -31.52
C ASP A 13 44.77 -43.81 -30.08
N GLU A 14 46.04 -43.42 -29.91
CA GLU A 14 46.66 -43.15 -28.60
C GLU A 14 46.18 -41.87 -27.92
N LEU A 15 45.95 -40.80 -28.71
CA LEU A 15 45.55 -39.49 -28.18
C LEU A 15 44.02 -39.35 -28.06
N GLY A 16 43.25 -40.35 -28.51
CA GLY A 16 41.79 -40.34 -28.46
C GLY A 16 41.16 -39.26 -29.33
N VAL A 17 41.84 -38.84 -30.40
CA VAL A 17 41.39 -37.78 -31.32
C VAL A 17 41.25 -38.31 -32.74
N SER A 18 40.49 -37.60 -33.59
CA SER A 18 40.36 -38.01 -34.98
C SER A 18 41.69 -37.82 -35.76
N LYS A 19 41.93 -38.65 -36.77
CA LYS A 19 43.06 -38.49 -37.72
C LYS A 19 43.08 -37.10 -38.37
N GLN A 20 41.89 -36.52 -38.57
CA GLN A 20 41.73 -35.19 -39.14
C GLN A 20 42.21 -34.11 -38.17
N THR A 21 41.91 -34.26 -36.88
CA THR A 21 42.38 -33.35 -35.82
C THR A 21 43.91 -33.30 -35.78
N ILE A 22 44.56 -34.46 -35.92
CA ILE A 22 46.03 -34.53 -35.99
C ILE A 22 46.56 -33.86 -37.26
N ARG A 23 45.93 -34.11 -38.42
CA ARG A 23 46.31 -33.45 -39.69
C ARG A 23 46.18 -31.93 -39.63
N ASN A 24 45.13 -31.42 -39.00
CA ASN A 24 44.91 -29.99 -38.84
C ASN A 24 45.96 -29.32 -37.94
N LYS A 25 46.66 -30.07 -37.09
CA LYS A 25 47.74 -29.57 -36.22
C LYS A 25 49.13 -29.75 -36.82
N ILE A 26 49.24 -30.41 -37.98
CA ILE A 26 50.50 -30.60 -38.71
C ILE A 26 50.62 -29.49 -39.75
N ASP A 27 51.24 -28.38 -39.37
CA ASP A 27 51.55 -27.28 -40.28
C ASP A 27 52.75 -27.61 -41.17
N LYS A 28 52.99 -26.78 -42.20
CA LYS A 28 54.11 -26.95 -43.14
C LYS A 28 55.46 -27.02 -42.40
N ASP A 29 55.67 -26.12 -41.44
CA ASP A 29 56.89 -26.06 -40.63
C ASP A 29 57.08 -27.28 -39.72
N PHE A 30 55.96 -27.82 -39.20
CA PHE A 30 55.97 -29.03 -38.39
C PHE A 30 56.33 -30.24 -39.26
N ARG A 31 55.82 -30.25 -40.50
CA ARG A 31 56.05 -31.32 -41.46
C ARG A 31 57.51 -31.40 -41.90
N GLU A 32 58.16 -30.26 -42.09
CA GLU A 32 59.58 -30.20 -42.45
C GLU A 32 60.50 -30.68 -41.32
N LYS A 33 60.11 -30.48 -40.05
CA LYS A 33 60.97 -30.78 -38.89
C LYS A 33 60.71 -32.14 -38.22
N PHE A 34 59.48 -32.63 -38.25
CA PHE A 34 59.05 -33.75 -37.40
C PHE A 34 58.32 -34.87 -38.14
N VAL A 35 58.03 -34.70 -39.44
CA VAL A 35 57.32 -35.70 -40.26
C VAL A 35 58.28 -36.29 -41.28
N GLN A 36 58.31 -37.62 -41.36
CA GLN A 36 59.09 -38.36 -42.36
C GLN A 36 58.13 -39.19 -43.22
N THR A 37 58.52 -39.44 -44.47
CA THR A 37 57.76 -40.33 -45.37
C THR A 37 58.52 -41.63 -45.53
N ILE A 38 57.90 -42.75 -45.14
CA ILE A 38 58.48 -44.09 -45.24
C ILE A 38 57.61 -44.96 -46.14
N LYS A 39 58.23 -45.81 -46.96
CA LYS A 39 57.53 -46.83 -47.74
C LYS A 39 57.17 -48.01 -46.86
N ILE A 40 55.89 -48.17 -46.56
CA ILE A 40 55.34 -49.30 -45.81
C ILE A 40 54.46 -50.09 -46.75
N LYS A 41 54.77 -51.38 -46.97
CA LYS A 41 54.01 -52.28 -47.86
C LYS A 41 53.78 -51.71 -49.28
N GLY A 42 54.78 -51.05 -49.84
CA GLY A 42 54.71 -50.44 -51.18
C GLY A 42 54.09 -49.03 -51.24
N ASN A 43 53.46 -48.55 -50.16
CA ASN A 43 52.81 -47.24 -50.12
C ASN A 43 53.57 -46.23 -49.26
N ASN A 44 53.59 -44.97 -49.68
CA ASN A 44 54.20 -43.87 -48.92
C ASN A 44 53.32 -43.52 -47.71
N THR A 45 53.84 -43.73 -46.50
CA THR A 45 53.15 -43.44 -45.25
C THR A 45 53.88 -42.35 -44.47
N LEU A 46 53.11 -41.38 -43.97
CA LEU A 46 53.63 -40.32 -43.10
C LEU A 46 53.77 -40.83 -41.68
N VAL A 47 54.97 -40.71 -41.14
CA VAL A 47 55.31 -41.05 -39.76
C VAL A 47 55.90 -39.85 -39.04
N ILE A 48 55.71 -39.78 -37.73
CA ILE A 48 56.08 -38.65 -36.90
C ILE A 48 57.07 -39.12 -35.83
N ASN A 49 58.09 -38.31 -35.59
CA ASN A 49 59.07 -38.59 -34.54
C ASN A 49 58.52 -38.30 -33.13
N ASN A 50 59.22 -38.84 -32.12
CA ASN A 50 58.80 -38.70 -30.74
C ASN A 50 58.74 -37.22 -30.25
N ALA A 51 59.59 -36.35 -30.80
CA ALA A 51 59.59 -34.92 -30.50
C ALA A 51 58.30 -34.24 -31.01
N GLY A 52 57.90 -34.54 -32.24
CA GLY A 52 56.66 -34.07 -32.85
C GLY A 52 55.43 -34.60 -32.11
N TYR A 53 55.44 -35.87 -31.70
CA TYR A 53 54.38 -36.45 -30.87
C TYR A 53 54.16 -35.67 -29.57
N SER A 54 55.24 -35.34 -28.87
CA SER A 54 55.17 -34.61 -27.61
C SER A 54 54.56 -33.20 -27.78
N LEU A 55 54.89 -32.53 -28.89
CA LEU A 55 54.31 -31.22 -29.24
C LEU A 55 52.82 -31.33 -29.57
N LEU A 56 52.43 -32.32 -30.37
CA LEU A 56 51.03 -32.59 -30.70
C LEU A 56 50.22 -32.92 -29.44
N LYS A 57 50.75 -33.75 -28.56
CA LYS A 57 50.11 -34.10 -27.29
C LYS A 57 49.88 -32.86 -26.42
N LYS A 58 50.88 -31.98 -26.30
CA LYS A 58 50.79 -30.75 -25.49
C LYS A 58 49.76 -29.76 -26.06
N THR A 59 49.74 -29.58 -27.38
CA THR A 59 48.80 -28.66 -28.04
C THR A 59 47.35 -29.14 -27.92
N LEU A 60 47.10 -30.43 -28.14
CA LEU A 60 45.76 -31.02 -28.04
C LEU A 60 45.21 -30.97 -26.60
N GLN A 61 46.06 -31.17 -25.58
CA GLN A 61 45.65 -31.05 -24.18
C GLN A 61 45.22 -29.62 -23.82
N ASN A 62 45.91 -28.59 -24.35
CA ASN A 62 45.56 -27.19 -24.09
C ASN A 62 44.22 -26.80 -24.74
N ASP A 63 43.95 -27.26 -25.97
CA ASP A 63 42.68 -26.99 -26.65
C ASP A 63 41.50 -27.57 -25.86
N THR A 64 41.64 -28.80 -25.37
CA THR A 64 40.60 -29.49 -24.58
C THR A 64 40.29 -28.74 -23.27
N ALA A 65 41.34 -28.24 -22.60
CA ALA A 65 41.20 -27.47 -21.37
C ALA A 65 40.58 -26.08 -21.59
N GLN A 66 40.80 -25.44 -22.75
CA GLN A 66 40.16 -24.18 -23.11
C GLN A 66 38.68 -24.38 -23.44
N THR A 67 38.33 -25.39 -24.24
CA THR A 67 36.92 -25.68 -24.56
C THR A 67 36.07 -26.01 -23.33
N ALA A 68 36.64 -26.72 -22.36
CA ALA A 68 35.95 -27.04 -21.10
C ALA A 68 35.71 -25.80 -20.23
N LYS A 69 36.64 -24.83 -20.21
CA LYS A 69 36.50 -23.57 -19.47
C LYS A 69 35.47 -22.62 -20.09
N THR A 70 35.35 -22.61 -21.42
CA THR A 70 34.35 -21.80 -22.13
C THR A 70 32.93 -22.33 -21.88
N LEU A 71 32.71 -23.63 -22.00
CA LEU A 71 31.39 -24.25 -21.74
C LEU A 71 30.89 -24.06 -20.30
N GLN A 72 31.80 -24.12 -19.31
CA GLN A 72 31.45 -23.86 -17.91
C GLN A 72 31.15 -22.37 -17.66
N ASN A 73 31.83 -21.44 -18.32
CA ASN A 73 31.53 -20.01 -18.22
C ASN A 73 30.17 -19.68 -18.83
N ASP A 74 29.85 -20.22 -20.00
CA ASP A 74 28.56 -19.99 -20.66
C ASP A 74 27.41 -20.44 -19.75
N THR A 75 27.52 -21.62 -19.13
CA THR A 75 26.50 -22.14 -18.22
C THR A 75 26.33 -21.28 -16.96
N ALA A 76 27.40 -20.69 -16.44
CA ALA A 76 27.36 -19.80 -15.29
C ALA A 76 26.78 -18.42 -15.64
N GLN A 77 27.13 -17.89 -16.81
CA GLN A 77 26.61 -16.63 -17.33
C GLN A 77 25.10 -16.71 -17.63
N THR A 78 24.64 -17.80 -18.26
CA THR A 78 23.19 -18.00 -18.52
C THR A 78 22.38 -18.03 -17.22
N LYS A 79 22.88 -18.69 -16.16
CA LYS A 79 22.20 -18.72 -14.86
C LYS A 79 22.12 -17.34 -14.21
N LEU A 80 23.19 -16.54 -14.32
CA LEU A 80 23.21 -15.18 -13.79
C LEU A 80 22.23 -14.27 -14.55
N ILE A 81 22.17 -14.40 -15.89
CA ILE A 81 21.23 -13.67 -16.74
C ILE A 81 19.79 -13.99 -16.33
N CYS A 82 19.42 -15.28 -16.23
CA CYS A 82 18.06 -15.66 -15.81
C CYS A 82 17.70 -15.13 -14.41
N PHE A 83 18.66 -15.10 -13.47
CA PHE A 83 18.42 -14.52 -12.15
C PHE A 83 18.18 -13.01 -12.19
N LEU A 84 18.93 -12.29 -13.04
CA LEU A 84 18.76 -10.85 -13.22
C LEU A 84 17.43 -10.53 -13.91
N GLU A 85 17.03 -11.33 -14.91
CA GLU A 85 15.73 -11.24 -15.57
C GLU A 85 14.58 -11.43 -14.56
N GLU A 86 14.63 -12.49 -13.74
CA GLU A 86 13.62 -12.69 -12.68
C GLU A 86 13.53 -11.51 -11.70
N GLN A 87 14.66 -10.89 -11.37
CA GLN A 87 14.68 -9.74 -10.49
C GLN A 87 14.10 -8.50 -11.15
N LEU A 88 14.35 -8.29 -12.45
CA LEU A 88 13.72 -7.23 -13.22
C LEU A 88 12.21 -7.42 -13.28
N ASP A 89 11.72 -8.63 -13.58
CA ASP A 89 10.29 -8.93 -13.61
C ASP A 89 9.62 -8.65 -12.26
N LYS A 90 10.24 -9.07 -11.16
CA LYS A 90 9.74 -8.77 -9.80
C LYS A 90 9.69 -7.27 -9.54
N LYS A 91 10.67 -6.50 -10.00
CA LYS A 91 10.70 -5.03 -9.85
C LYS A 91 9.64 -4.36 -10.72
N GLU A 92 9.43 -4.84 -11.93
CA GLU A 92 8.42 -4.32 -12.84
C GLU A 92 7.00 -4.60 -12.33
N GLN A 93 6.75 -5.79 -11.79
CA GLN A 93 5.49 -6.09 -11.09
C GLN A 93 5.26 -5.18 -9.88
N GLN A 94 6.31 -4.92 -9.08
CA GLN A 94 6.22 -4.00 -7.95
C GLN A 94 5.90 -2.56 -8.39
N LEU A 95 6.48 -2.10 -9.51
CA LEU A 95 6.16 -0.79 -10.09
C LEU A 95 4.71 -0.75 -10.54
N SER A 96 4.23 -1.76 -11.28
CA SER A 96 2.83 -1.82 -11.73
C SER A 96 1.83 -1.78 -10.56
N VAL A 97 2.13 -2.47 -9.46
CA VAL A 97 1.28 -2.43 -8.26
C VAL A 97 1.29 -1.04 -7.61
N LYS A 98 2.46 -0.39 -7.52
CA LYS A 98 2.57 0.97 -6.98
C LYS A 98 1.86 1.99 -7.85
N ASP A 99 1.95 1.89 -9.17
CA ASP A 99 1.27 2.79 -10.10
C ASP A 99 -0.24 2.71 -9.96
N LYS A 100 -0.80 1.49 -9.86
CA LYS A 100 -2.23 1.30 -9.55
C LYS A 100 -2.63 1.88 -8.19
N GLN A 101 -1.76 1.77 -7.19
CA GLN A 101 -2.02 2.37 -5.87
C GLN A 101 -2.01 3.90 -5.93
N LEU A 102 -1.13 4.50 -6.74
CA LEU A 102 -1.10 5.94 -6.96
C LEU A 102 -2.38 6.40 -7.67
N GLU A 103 -2.79 5.72 -8.73
CA GLU A 103 -4.04 6.03 -9.46
C GLU A 103 -5.27 5.97 -8.53
N ASN A 104 -5.35 4.95 -7.67
CA ASN A 104 -6.42 4.83 -6.67
C ASN A 104 -6.38 5.97 -5.63
N LYS A 105 -5.19 6.43 -5.24
CA LYS A 105 -5.05 7.57 -4.32
C LYS A 105 -5.42 8.89 -5.01
N ASP A 106 -5.03 9.09 -6.25
CA ASP A 106 -5.33 10.30 -7.03
C ASP A 106 -6.83 10.42 -7.29
N THR A 107 -7.50 9.30 -7.60
CA THR A 107 -8.96 9.26 -7.73
C THR A 107 -9.66 9.56 -6.40
N GLN A 108 -9.19 9.02 -5.28
CA GLN A 108 -9.73 9.34 -3.95
C GLN A 108 -9.53 10.82 -3.59
N ILE A 109 -8.35 11.39 -3.86
CA ILE A 109 -8.06 12.82 -3.65
C ILE A 109 -9.01 13.66 -4.49
N SER A 110 -9.22 13.30 -5.76
CA SER A 110 -10.14 14.00 -6.65
C SER A 110 -11.58 13.97 -6.13
N GLN A 111 -12.05 12.82 -5.63
CA GLN A 111 -13.38 12.70 -5.01
C GLN A 111 -13.51 13.58 -3.77
N MET A 112 -12.51 13.56 -2.89
CA MET A 112 -12.51 14.35 -1.66
C MET A 112 -12.45 15.86 -1.95
N GLN A 113 -11.68 16.27 -2.95
CA GLN A 113 -11.62 17.66 -3.40
C GLN A 113 -12.98 18.13 -3.94
N ASN A 114 -13.66 17.31 -4.74
CA ASN A 114 -15.00 17.62 -5.22
C ASN A 114 -16.01 17.78 -4.08
N LEU A 115 -15.97 16.90 -3.07
CA LEU A 115 -16.85 17.00 -1.90
C LEU A 115 -16.57 18.27 -1.09
N LEU A 116 -15.29 18.62 -0.91
CA LEU A 116 -14.88 19.84 -0.23
C LEU A 116 -15.38 21.09 -0.97
N ASP A 117 -15.21 21.12 -2.29
CA ASP A 117 -15.70 22.21 -3.14
C ASP A 117 -17.23 22.34 -3.07
N GLN A 118 -17.96 21.22 -3.05
CA GLN A 118 -19.42 21.22 -2.85
C GLN A 118 -19.78 21.80 -1.47
N GLN A 119 -19.10 21.38 -0.41
CA GLN A 119 -19.34 21.89 0.94
C GLN A 119 -19.06 23.39 1.05
N GLN A 120 -17.98 23.88 0.43
CA GLN A 120 -17.67 25.30 0.38
C GLN A 120 -18.75 26.10 -0.36
N ARG A 121 -19.25 25.60 -1.49
CA ARG A 121 -20.33 26.24 -2.24
C ARG A 121 -21.61 26.33 -1.43
N LEU A 122 -22.00 25.24 -0.76
CA LEU A 122 -23.18 25.21 0.11
C LEU A 122 -23.03 26.20 1.27
N ALA A 123 -21.88 26.21 1.94
CA ALA A 123 -21.61 27.15 3.03
C ALA A 123 -21.69 28.63 2.57
N LEU A 124 -21.27 28.93 1.35
CA LEU A 124 -21.42 30.26 0.77
C LEU A 124 -22.88 30.61 0.45
N GLN A 125 -23.69 29.64 0.02
CA GLN A 125 -25.13 29.82 -0.18
C GLN A 125 -25.86 30.07 1.14
N ASP A 126 -25.59 29.24 2.15
CA ASP A 126 -26.17 29.38 3.50
C ASP A 126 -25.81 30.74 4.10
N LYS A 127 -24.56 31.19 3.93
CA LYS A 127 -24.13 32.52 4.40
C LYS A 127 -24.92 33.66 3.73
N LYS A 128 -25.13 33.59 2.42
CA LYS A 128 -25.92 34.61 1.69
C LYS A 128 -27.36 34.65 2.18
N LEU A 129 -27.99 33.48 2.32
CA LEU A 129 -29.36 33.38 2.82
C LEU A 129 -29.48 33.94 4.26
N LEU A 130 -28.49 33.68 5.12
CA LEU A 130 -28.43 34.25 6.46
C LEU A 130 -28.24 35.78 6.46
N GLU A 131 -27.48 36.33 5.51
CA GLU A 131 -27.34 37.78 5.33
C GLU A 131 -28.65 38.41 4.87
N GLU A 132 -29.36 37.78 3.92
CA GLU A 132 -30.68 38.20 3.44
C GLU A 132 -31.71 38.22 4.58
N TYR A 133 -31.83 37.13 5.36
CA TYR A 133 -32.75 37.10 6.50
C TYR A 133 -32.41 38.15 7.57
N LYS A 134 -31.12 38.42 7.82
CA LYS A 134 -30.72 39.49 8.76
C LYS A 134 -31.13 40.87 8.25
N ALA A 135 -30.97 41.12 6.95
CA ALA A 135 -31.39 42.37 6.33
C ALA A 135 -32.91 42.53 6.42
N GLU A 136 -33.68 41.50 6.05
CA GLU A 136 -35.14 41.52 6.09
C GLU A 136 -35.67 41.71 7.52
N ILE A 137 -35.06 41.07 8.53
CA ILE A 137 -35.40 41.31 9.94
C ILE A 137 -35.14 42.78 10.34
N ASN A 138 -34.04 43.38 9.88
CA ASN A 138 -33.74 44.78 10.18
C ASN A 138 -34.72 45.73 9.51
N ASP A 139 -35.08 45.46 8.25
CA ASP A 139 -36.07 46.25 7.51
C ASP A 139 -37.46 46.14 8.14
N LEU A 140 -37.88 44.92 8.51
CA LEU A 140 -39.14 44.69 9.24
C LEU A 140 -39.15 45.43 10.59
N LYS A 141 -38.04 45.40 11.35
CA LYS A 141 -37.92 46.16 12.59
C LYS A 141 -38.01 47.67 12.36
N ALA A 142 -37.43 48.18 11.28
CA ALA A 142 -37.53 49.60 10.92
C ALA A 142 -38.96 49.98 10.53
N LEU A 143 -39.70 49.07 9.90
CA LEU A 143 -41.10 49.27 9.55
C LEU A 143 -42.04 49.23 10.76
N LYS A 144 -41.69 48.48 11.82
CA LYS A 144 -42.59 48.14 12.95
C LYS A 144 -42.59 49.14 14.13
N MET A 145 -42.26 50.42 13.94
CA MET A 145 -42.36 51.44 15.01
C MET A 145 -43.28 52.60 14.59
N PRO A 146 -44.34 52.94 15.37
CA PRO A 146 -44.31 53.28 16.81
C PRO A 146 -45.07 52.29 17.75
N PRO A 147 -44.94 52.39 19.10
CA PRO A 147 -44.48 51.32 19.99
C PRO A 147 -45.57 50.31 20.45
N GLU A 148 -45.34 49.02 20.22
CA GLU A 148 -46.04 47.90 20.88
C GLU A 148 -45.56 47.67 22.35
N GLU A 149 -44.75 48.57 22.92
CA GLU A 149 -44.35 48.47 24.33
C GLU A 149 -45.45 48.90 25.31
N THR A 150 -46.43 49.69 24.89
CA THR A 150 -47.52 50.16 25.77
C THR A 150 -48.56 49.08 26.05
N GLU A 151 -48.87 48.21 25.08
CA GLU A 151 -49.82 47.10 25.29
C GLU A 151 -49.19 45.95 26.07
N CYS A 152 -47.93 45.62 25.81
CA CYS A 152 -47.25 44.52 26.51
C CYS A 152 -47.00 44.86 27.99
N LYS A 153 -46.67 46.11 28.33
CA LYS A 153 -46.56 46.56 29.74
C LYS A 153 -47.92 46.61 30.44
N HIS A 154 -49.01 46.92 29.72
CA HIS A 154 -50.36 46.92 30.29
C HIS A 154 -50.83 45.51 30.67
N LEU A 155 -50.62 44.54 29.77
CA LEU A 155 -50.95 43.15 30.02
C LEU A 155 -50.10 42.57 31.17
N ASP A 156 -48.80 42.86 31.21
CA ASP A 156 -47.90 42.33 32.25
C ASP A 156 -48.22 42.89 33.66
N ASN A 157 -48.75 44.11 33.76
CA ASN A 157 -49.26 44.66 35.03
C ASN A 157 -50.61 44.05 35.41
N GLN A 158 -51.53 43.86 34.45
CA GLN A 158 -52.81 43.23 34.71
C GLN A 158 -52.65 41.81 35.27
N TYR A 159 -51.75 41.00 34.69
CA TYR A 159 -51.47 39.66 35.21
C TYR A 159 -50.87 39.69 36.63
N LYS A 160 -50.01 40.67 36.95
CA LYS A 160 -49.46 40.82 38.31
C LYS A 160 -50.55 41.16 39.33
N ASP A 161 -51.48 42.04 38.97
CA ASP A 161 -52.58 42.44 39.85
C ASP A 161 -53.57 41.30 40.08
N GLU A 162 -53.89 40.52 39.04
CA GLU A 162 -54.74 39.33 39.16
C GLU A 162 -54.08 38.24 40.03
N VAL A 163 -52.77 38.02 39.88
CA VAL A 163 -52.01 37.08 40.72
C VAL A 163 -51.99 37.54 42.18
N ASN A 164 -51.83 38.83 42.44
CA ASN A 164 -51.85 39.38 43.80
C ASN A 164 -53.26 39.25 44.43
N ALA A 165 -54.32 39.56 43.69
CA ALA A 165 -55.69 39.42 44.17
C ALA A 165 -56.06 37.95 44.46
N LEU A 166 -55.58 37.00 43.64
CA LEU A 166 -55.74 35.56 43.90
C LEU A 166 -54.96 35.11 45.14
N LYS A 167 -53.77 35.68 45.36
CA LYS A 167 -52.94 35.38 46.54
C LYS A 167 -53.63 35.84 47.84
N GLU A 168 -54.19 37.04 47.87
CA GLU A 168 -54.96 37.53 49.03
C GLU A 168 -56.21 36.67 49.30
N LYS A 169 -56.93 36.25 48.25
CA LYS A 169 -58.06 35.33 48.40
C LYS A 169 -57.64 33.98 48.99
N LEU A 170 -56.49 33.44 48.56
CA LEU A 170 -55.95 32.20 49.11
C LEU A 170 -55.56 32.35 50.59
N GLU A 171 -54.96 33.49 50.96
CA GLU A 171 -54.55 33.76 52.34
C GLU A 171 -55.76 33.91 53.27
N ASN A 172 -56.79 34.66 52.84
CA ASN A 172 -58.06 34.76 53.56
C ASN A 172 -58.74 33.40 53.74
N LEU A 173 -58.76 32.54 52.71
CA LEU A 173 -59.30 31.19 52.82
C LEU A 173 -58.48 30.32 53.79
N GLN A 174 -57.15 30.44 53.80
CA GLN A 174 -56.31 29.74 54.77
C GLN A 174 -56.57 30.21 56.20
N GLU A 175 -56.81 31.50 56.41
CA GLU A 175 -57.14 32.06 57.71
C GLU A 175 -58.51 31.56 58.20
N GLN A 176 -59.53 31.53 57.33
CA GLN A 176 -60.82 30.91 57.64
C GLN A 176 -60.70 29.43 57.99
N ILE A 177 -59.87 28.67 57.29
CA ILE A 177 -59.63 27.25 57.61
C ILE A 177 -58.93 27.11 58.97
N LYS A 178 -57.99 28.00 59.31
CA LYS A 178 -57.34 28.00 60.63
C LYS A 178 -58.32 28.34 61.74
N ASP A 179 -59.20 29.31 61.52
CA ASP A 179 -60.23 29.69 62.48
C ASP A 179 -61.27 28.57 62.65
N GLN A 180 -61.70 27.91 61.56
CA GLN A 180 -62.53 26.71 61.65
C GLN A 180 -61.86 25.59 62.44
N LYS A 181 -60.57 25.31 62.20
CA LYS A 181 -59.82 24.32 62.99
C LYS A 181 -59.71 24.72 64.46
N ARG A 182 -59.58 26.01 64.76
CA ARG A 182 -59.55 26.53 66.14
C ARG A 182 -60.91 26.38 66.82
N ILE A 183 -62.01 26.61 66.09
CA ILE A 183 -63.38 26.39 66.56
C ILE A 183 -63.61 24.89 66.78
N GLU A 184 -63.25 24.03 65.82
CA GLU A 184 -63.37 22.57 65.91
C GLU A 184 -62.51 21.96 67.03
N GLU A 185 -61.32 22.54 67.32
CA GLU A 185 -60.52 22.15 68.49
C GLU A 185 -61.16 22.54 69.83
N GLN A 186 -61.89 23.67 69.89
CA GLN A 186 -62.64 24.05 71.08
C GLN A 186 -63.97 23.28 71.22
N GLU A 187 -64.56 22.84 70.10
CA GLU A 187 -65.82 22.10 70.04
C GLU A 187 -65.64 20.57 70.03
N LYS A 188 -64.44 20.05 70.31
CA LYS A 188 -64.28 18.61 70.62
C LYS A 188 -65.28 18.25 71.72
N PRO A 189 -66.27 17.38 71.46
CA PRO A 189 -67.31 17.09 72.43
C PRO A 189 -66.65 16.54 73.70
N ARG A 190 -66.97 17.16 74.85
CA ARG A 190 -66.62 16.63 76.18
C ARG A 190 -66.93 15.14 76.17
N LYS A 191 -65.94 14.32 76.50
CA LYS A 191 -65.98 12.84 76.49
C LYS A 191 -67.26 12.32 77.18
N TRP A 192 -68.35 12.18 76.43
CA TRP A 192 -69.62 11.62 76.89
C TRP A 192 -69.52 10.12 77.21
N TRP A 193 -68.44 9.47 76.77
CA TRP A 193 -68.09 8.07 77.09
C TRP A 193 -67.46 7.85 78.48
N GLY A 194 -67.48 8.86 79.37
CA GLY A 194 -67.17 8.66 80.80
C GLY A 194 -68.35 8.13 81.62
N LEU A 195 -69.57 8.13 81.05
CA LEU A 195 -70.79 7.71 81.72
C LEU A 195 -70.98 6.16 81.79
N TRP A 196 -70.00 5.37 81.35
CA TRP A 196 -70.17 3.91 81.14
C TRP A 196 -68.91 3.05 81.43
N ARG A 197 -68.13 3.35 82.48
CA ARG A 197 -67.26 2.33 83.09
C ARG A 197 -67.60 2.16 84.57
N LYS A 198 -68.05 0.93 84.87
CA LYS A 198 -68.35 0.30 86.17
C LYS A 198 -67.35 0.62 87.27
#